data_AF-A0A1C7EAF7-F1
#
_entry.id   AF-A0A1C7EAF7-F1
#
_cell.length_a   1.000
_cell.length_b   1.000
_cell.length_c   1.000
_cell.angle_alpha   90.00
_cell.angle_beta   90.00
_cell.angle_gamma   90.00
#
_symmetry.space_group_name_H-M   'P 1'
#
loop_
_entity.id
_entity.type
_entity.pdbx_description
1 polymer ?
#
loop_
_entity_poly.entity_id
_entity_poly.type
_entity_poly.pdbx_seq_one_letter_code
_entity_poly.pdbx_strand_id
1 'polypeptide(L)'
;MVGRNDPCPCGSGKKYKKCHGKQQTVSINDLVNEELFQVRQQFFSENPNRDQLTDFRALQQEWQPRLMKSMAENDAQAFVIENFLFMQKPELWQNFLAKHIEQTQRPTTKEVLEQWPNFRVFLGQLVSGDTQKAELKDAFTGETYVMADQPPTDMEENQGLLAILLPDARAGEKGILFLNGYLTIVGKFALFFEQLQKRIEEKGASANEDYLREHYLEVVEHIVQYSTGAVEESIELSPEHQSVMDELKKHIDEADFDEETVTNVTSILNSYLVSQQPTVQKPEALVAGYWRFLQDHELIQGPMLSAKDLSEKFGVSSSTILKRSKEFGSYFEELLAKK
;
A
#
# COMPACT_ATOMS: atom_id res chain seq x y z
N MET A 1 -26.74 -34.12 32.70
CA MET A 1 -25.67 -33.75 31.73
C MET A 1 -26.33 -33.66 30.37
N VAL A 2 -26.23 -32.53 29.65
CA VAL A 2 -26.85 -32.38 28.32
C VAL A 2 -26.08 -33.23 27.31
N GLY A 3 -26.77 -34.13 26.60
CA GLY A 3 -26.17 -35.00 25.59
C GLY A 3 -25.75 -34.24 24.34
N ARG A 4 -24.67 -34.69 23.68
CA ARG A 4 -24.06 -33.97 22.54
C ARG A 4 -25.03 -33.70 21.36
N ASN A 5 -26.08 -34.51 21.22
CA ASN A 5 -27.10 -34.38 20.17
C ASN A 5 -28.39 -33.67 20.64
N ASP A 6 -28.51 -33.33 21.92
CA ASP A 6 -29.70 -32.72 22.50
C ASP A 6 -29.84 -31.26 22.06
N PRO A 7 -31.04 -30.66 22.12
CA PRO A 7 -31.23 -29.22 21.94
C PRO A 7 -30.34 -28.42 22.91
N CYS A 8 -29.71 -27.37 22.40
CA CYS A 8 -28.79 -26.55 23.18
C CYS A 8 -29.56 -25.74 24.24
N PRO A 9 -29.13 -25.74 25.51
CA PRO A 9 -29.87 -25.10 26.61
C PRO A 9 -29.94 -23.58 26.53
N CYS A 10 -29.19 -22.95 25.61
CA CYS A 10 -29.25 -21.51 25.36
C CYS A 10 -30.51 -21.04 24.60
N GLY A 11 -31.44 -21.94 24.27
CA GLY A 11 -32.68 -21.58 23.58
C GLY A 11 -32.54 -21.33 22.08
N SER A 12 -31.37 -21.58 21.49
CA SER A 12 -31.11 -21.33 20.06
C SER A 12 -31.80 -22.31 19.09
N GLY A 13 -32.42 -23.37 19.58
CA GLY A 13 -33.02 -24.44 18.76
C GLY A 13 -32.01 -25.37 18.06
N LYS A 14 -30.69 -25.10 18.16
CA LYS A 14 -29.62 -25.93 17.55
C LYS A 14 -29.24 -27.09 18.46
N LYS A 15 -28.72 -28.20 17.90
CA LYS A 15 -28.11 -29.30 18.69
C LYS A 15 -26.88 -28.81 19.48
N TYR A 16 -26.66 -29.30 20.70
CA TYR A 16 -25.58 -28.86 21.60
C TYR A 16 -24.21 -28.87 20.90
N LYS A 17 -23.83 -29.95 20.20
CA LYS A 17 -22.57 -30.03 19.43
C LYS A 17 -22.39 -28.99 18.31
N LYS A 18 -23.47 -28.40 17.81
CA LYS A 18 -23.47 -27.36 16.77
C LYS A 18 -23.63 -25.94 17.34
N CYS A 19 -23.64 -25.82 18.66
CA CYS A 19 -23.78 -24.56 19.39
C CYS A 19 -22.71 -24.50 20.48
N HIS A 20 -23.05 -24.64 21.76
CA HIS A 20 -22.09 -24.51 22.87
C HIS A 20 -21.18 -25.74 23.06
N GLY A 21 -21.52 -26.88 22.47
CA GLY A 21 -20.66 -28.07 22.40
C GLY A 21 -19.76 -28.10 21.16
N LYS A 22 -19.68 -26.99 20.42
CA LYS A 22 -18.73 -26.80 19.32
C LYS A 22 -17.37 -26.52 19.97
N GLN A 23 -16.57 -27.56 20.16
CA GLN A 23 -15.15 -27.35 20.41
C GLN A 23 -14.62 -26.60 19.20
N GLN A 24 -14.19 -25.36 19.38
CA GLN A 24 -13.18 -24.75 18.51
C GLN A 24 -11.97 -25.65 18.67
N THR A 25 -11.87 -26.65 17.80
CA THR A 25 -10.66 -27.46 17.68
C THR A 25 -9.63 -26.52 17.10
N VAL A 26 -8.79 -25.95 17.97
CA VAL A 26 -7.56 -25.29 17.54
C VAL A 26 -6.82 -26.32 16.70
N SER A 27 -6.69 -26.04 15.41
CA SER A 27 -6.06 -26.96 14.48
C SER A 27 -4.55 -26.99 14.77
N ILE A 28 -3.87 -28.07 14.40
CA ILE A 28 -2.40 -28.11 14.49
C ILE A 28 -1.80 -26.95 13.66
N ASN A 29 -2.43 -26.58 12.54
CA ASN A 29 -1.98 -25.46 11.72
C ASN A 29 -2.15 -24.12 12.44
N ASP A 30 -3.22 -23.95 13.24
CA ASP A 30 -3.44 -22.71 14.01
C ASP A 30 -2.32 -22.54 15.05
N LEU A 31 -1.93 -23.63 15.72
CA LEU A 31 -0.81 -23.63 16.67
C LEU A 31 0.52 -23.32 15.97
N VAL A 32 0.76 -23.90 14.79
CA VAL A 32 1.97 -23.60 14.01
C VAL A 32 1.98 -22.13 13.59
N ASN A 33 0.86 -21.58 13.11
CA ASN A 33 0.76 -20.16 12.74
C ASN A 33 1.05 -19.25 13.93
N GLU A 34 0.53 -19.57 15.10
CA GLU A 34 0.81 -18.83 16.34
C GLU A 34 2.30 -18.91 16.72
N GLU A 35 2.92 -20.09 16.67
CA GLU A 35 4.35 -20.27 16.93
C GLU A 35 5.20 -19.45 15.93
N LEU A 36 4.90 -19.51 14.62
CA LEU A 36 5.61 -18.74 13.59
C LEU A 36 5.41 -17.23 13.75
N PHE A 37 4.22 -16.78 14.12
CA PHE A 37 3.96 -15.38 14.46
C PHE A 37 4.79 -14.91 15.66
N GLN A 38 4.86 -15.71 16.73
CA GLN A 38 5.65 -15.40 17.91
C GLN A 38 7.15 -15.29 17.60
N VAL A 39 7.69 -16.16 16.74
CA VAL A 39 9.10 -16.09 16.31
C VAL A 39 9.40 -14.76 15.62
N ARG A 40 8.53 -14.32 14.69
CA ARG A 40 8.67 -13.01 14.01
C ARG A 40 8.60 -11.85 15.01
N GLN A 41 7.59 -11.83 15.87
CA GLN A 41 7.42 -10.77 16.89
C GLN A 41 8.61 -10.69 17.84
N GLN A 42 9.12 -11.83 18.29
CA GLN A 42 10.27 -11.87 19.18
C GLN A 42 11.51 -11.26 18.51
N PHE A 43 11.76 -11.57 17.23
CA PHE A 43 12.87 -10.98 16.49
C PHE A 43 12.84 -9.44 16.48
N PHE A 44 11.69 -8.86 16.10
CA PHE A 44 11.50 -7.40 16.09
C PHE A 44 11.51 -6.77 17.49
N SER A 45 11.15 -7.52 18.54
CA SER A 45 11.23 -7.02 19.92
C SER A 45 12.66 -7.00 20.47
N GLU A 46 13.53 -7.88 19.95
CA GLU A 46 14.92 -8.03 20.39
C GLU A 46 15.89 -7.23 19.51
N ASN A 47 15.47 -6.75 18.34
CA ASN A 47 16.33 -6.08 17.37
C ASN A 47 15.66 -4.82 16.77
N PRO A 48 16.41 -3.73 16.52
CA PRO A 48 17.82 -3.57 16.86
C PRO A 48 18.05 -3.44 18.38
N ASN A 49 19.07 -4.11 18.88
CA ASN A 49 19.49 -4.05 20.28
C ASN A 49 20.50 -2.91 20.52
N ARG A 50 21.00 -2.81 21.76
CA ARG A 50 21.94 -1.76 22.18
C ARG A 50 23.20 -1.67 21.31
N ASP A 51 23.72 -2.79 20.81
CA ASP A 51 24.94 -2.83 20.01
C ASP A 51 24.71 -2.28 18.60
N GLN A 52 23.48 -2.39 18.09
CA GLN A 52 23.10 -1.94 16.75
C GLN A 52 22.46 -0.55 16.74
N LEU A 53 22.10 -0.03 17.92
CA LEU A 53 21.29 1.18 18.06
C LEU A 53 21.94 2.42 17.43
N THR A 54 23.27 2.51 17.44
CA THR A 54 24.00 3.63 16.83
C THR A 54 23.85 3.62 15.30
N ASP A 55 24.10 2.48 14.66
CA ASP A 55 23.98 2.31 13.21
C ASP A 55 22.52 2.52 12.76
N PHE A 56 21.57 1.94 13.50
CA PHE A 56 20.15 2.11 13.24
C PHE A 56 19.72 3.58 13.32
N ARG A 57 20.18 4.32 14.34
CA ARG A 57 19.88 5.76 14.47
C ARG A 57 20.42 6.59 13.33
N ALA A 58 21.60 6.25 12.81
CA ALA A 58 22.17 6.95 11.66
C ALA A 58 21.29 6.77 10.42
N LEU A 59 20.89 5.52 10.14
CA LEU A 59 19.96 5.21 9.05
C LEU A 59 18.60 5.91 9.23
N GLN A 60 18.07 5.88 10.44
CA GLN A 60 16.80 6.50 10.79
C GLN A 60 16.82 8.02 10.56
N GLN A 61 17.89 8.70 10.98
CA GLN A 61 18.04 10.15 10.77
C GLN A 61 18.13 10.53 9.29
N GLU A 62 18.72 9.66 8.47
CA GLU A 62 18.85 9.89 7.04
C GLU A 62 17.52 9.69 6.29
N TRP A 63 16.80 8.61 6.59
CA TRP A 63 15.69 8.15 5.74
C TRP A 63 14.30 8.42 6.30
N GLN A 64 14.10 8.41 7.61
CA GLN A 64 12.77 8.62 8.19
C GLN A 64 12.17 9.97 7.76
N PRO A 65 12.90 11.12 7.75
CA PRO A 65 12.36 12.39 7.29
C PRO A 65 11.95 12.40 5.81
N ARG A 66 12.60 11.60 4.95
CA ARG A 66 12.27 11.51 3.52
C ARG A 66 10.95 10.77 3.32
N LEU A 67 10.79 9.64 3.99
CA LEU A 67 9.57 8.84 3.93
C LEU A 67 8.38 9.59 4.56
N MET A 68 8.58 10.28 5.68
CA MET A 68 7.55 11.05 6.38
C MET A 68 6.95 12.21 5.57
N LYS A 69 7.53 12.57 4.42
CA LYS A 69 6.90 13.51 3.47
C LYS A 69 5.60 12.96 2.88
N SER A 70 5.47 11.63 2.81
CA SER A 70 4.42 10.98 2.03
C SER A 70 3.77 9.79 2.73
N MET A 71 4.21 9.42 3.94
CA MET A 71 3.58 8.38 4.78
C MET A 71 3.61 8.76 6.27
N ALA A 72 2.85 8.05 7.10
CA ALA A 72 2.83 8.28 8.54
C ALA A 72 4.16 7.88 9.20
N GLU A 73 4.47 8.47 10.35
CA GLU A 73 5.72 8.22 11.09
C GLU A 73 5.93 6.73 11.41
N ASN A 74 4.88 6.04 11.84
CA ASN A 74 4.94 4.61 12.18
C ASN A 74 5.26 3.74 10.96
N ASP A 75 4.69 4.07 9.80
CA ASP A 75 4.94 3.34 8.55
C ASP A 75 6.39 3.58 8.07
N ALA A 76 6.83 4.84 8.13
CA ALA A 76 8.22 5.21 7.80
C ALA A 76 9.21 4.46 8.69
N GLN A 77 8.92 4.38 9.99
CA GLN A 77 9.75 3.64 10.93
C GLN A 77 9.78 2.14 10.60
N ALA A 78 8.65 1.54 10.19
CA ALA A 78 8.57 0.14 9.79
C ALA A 78 9.49 -0.20 8.60
N PHE A 79 9.51 0.63 7.55
CA PHE A 79 10.42 0.41 6.41
C PHE A 79 11.88 0.62 6.77
N VAL A 80 12.19 1.59 7.63
CA VAL A 80 13.57 1.84 8.09
C VAL A 80 14.09 0.67 8.91
N ILE A 81 13.29 0.12 9.83
CA ILE A 81 13.69 -1.05 10.62
C ILE A 81 13.82 -2.31 9.77
N GLU A 82 12.92 -2.54 8.81
CA GLU A 82 13.02 -3.65 7.87
C GLU A 82 14.28 -3.55 7.00
N ASN A 83 14.56 -2.37 6.45
CA ASN A 83 15.79 -2.14 5.69
C ASN A 83 17.04 -2.48 6.52
N PHE A 84 17.08 -2.00 7.76
CA PHE A 84 18.20 -2.25 8.66
C PHE A 84 18.38 -3.75 8.93
N LEU A 85 17.30 -4.45 9.29
CA LEU A 85 17.38 -5.84 9.74
C LEU A 85 17.54 -6.86 8.60
N PHE A 86 17.02 -6.57 7.40
CA PHE A 86 16.97 -7.56 6.31
C PHE A 86 17.85 -7.20 5.12
N MET A 87 18.16 -5.92 4.89
CA MET A 87 19.05 -5.50 3.80
C MET A 87 20.47 -5.24 4.30
N GLN A 88 20.62 -4.52 5.42
CA GLN A 88 21.94 -4.16 5.94
C GLN A 88 22.53 -5.19 6.92
N LYS A 89 21.69 -5.81 7.75
CA LYS A 89 22.11 -6.74 8.81
C LYS A 89 21.39 -8.11 8.76
N PRO A 90 21.27 -8.77 7.59
CA PRO A 90 20.57 -10.05 7.46
C PRO A 90 21.13 -11.16 8.35
N GLU A 91 22.39 -11.05 8.77
CA GLU A 91 23.02 -11.97 9.72
C GLU A 91 22.32 -11.99 11.09
N LEU A 92 21.65 -10.91 11.50
CA LEU A 92 20.87 -10.88 12.74
C LEU A 92 19.70 -11.87 12.68
N TRP A 93 18.99 -11.88 11.56
CA TRP A 93 17.90 -12.82 11.30
C TRP A 93 18.41 -14.27 11.28
N GLN A 94 19.50 -14.53 10.55
CA GLN A 94 20.08 -15.87 10.45
C GLN A 94 20.53 -16.42 11.82
N ASN A 95 21.22 -15.58 12.61
CA ASN A 95 21.69 -15.96 13.93
C ASN A 95 20.55 -16.17 14.94
N PHE A 96 19.49 -15.37 14.82
CA PHE A 96 18.28 -15.53 15.63
C PHE A 96 17.59 -16.86 15.31
N LEU A 97 17.34 -17.13 14.03
CA LEU A 97 16.70 -18.38 13.59
C LEU A 97 17.48 -19.62 14.01
N ALA A 98 18.81 -19.62 13.87
CA ALA A 98 19.64 -20.76 14.27
C ALA A 98 19.39 -21.17 15.74
N LYS A 99 19.28 -20.18 16.64
CA LYS A 99 18.99 -20.43 18.07
C LYS A 99 17.54 -20.91 18.29
N HIS A 100 16.57 -20.30 17.61
CA HIS A 100 15.15 -20.65 17.75
C HIS A 100 14.82 -22.03 17.19
N ILE A 101 15.45 -22.43 16.07
CA ILE A 101 15.29 -23.76 15.46
C ILE A 101 15.73 -24.87 16.43
N GLU A 102 16.82 -24.66 17.18
CA GLU A 102 17.29 -25.62 18.19
C GLU A 102 16.31 -25.79 19.36
N GLN A 103 15.60 -24.73 19.72
CA GLN A 103 14.64 -24.72 20.83
C GLN A 103 13.23 -25.18 20.42
N THR A 104 12.94 -25.17 19.12
CA THR A 104 11.63 -25.52 18.56
C THR A 104 11.38 -27.03 18.65
N GLN A 105 10.33 -27.41 19.38
CA GLN A 105 9.97 -28.82 19.59
C GLN A 105 9.11 -29.39 18.46
N ARG A 106 8.29 -28.55 17.81
CA ARG A 106 7.34 -28.99 16.81
C ARG A 106 8.03 -29.22 15.45
N PRO A 107 7.97 -30.43 14.88
CA PRO A 107 8.63 -30.73 13.61
C PRO A 107 8.18 -29.82 12.46
N THR A 108 6.88 -29.58 12.32
CA THR A 108 6.33 -28.72 11.25
C THR A 108 6.78 -27.27 11.38
N THR A 109 6.81 -26.72 12.61
CA THR A 109 7.33 -25.36 12.85
C THR A 109 8.82 -25.31 12.51
N LYS A 110 9.58 -26.32 12.95
CA LYS A 110 11.01 -26.41 12.68
C LYS A 110 11.31 -26.45 11.17
N GLU A 111 10.58 -27.26 10.42
CA GLU A 111 10.71 -27.37 8.96
C GLU A 111 10.49 -26.03 8.25
N VAL A 112 9.48 -25.26 8.68
CA VAL A 112 9.22 -23.92 8.13
C VAL A 112 10.34 -22.94 8.50
N LEU A 113 10.75 -22.92 9.78
CA LEU A 113 11.82 -22.04 10.26
C LEU A 113 13.17 -22.30 9.59
N GLU A 114 13.48 -23.55 9.23
CA GLU A 114 14.70 -23.93 8.51
C GLU A 114 14.80 -23.29 7.11
N GLN A 115 13.67 -22.85 6.54
CA GLN A 115 13.64 -22.20 5.22
C GLN A 115 13.66 -20.66 5.31
N TRP A 116 13.35 -20.08 6.47
CA TRP A 116 13.28 -18.64 6.67
C TRP A 116 14.59 -17.86 6.51
N PRO A 117 15.80 -18.46 6.57
CA PRO A 117 17.01 -17.76 6.15
C PRO A 117 16.97 -17.31 4.68
N ASN A 118 16.15 -17.96 3.85
CA ASN A 118 15.96 -17.67 2.42
C ASN A 118 14.74 -16.75 2.20
N PHE A 119 14.64 -15.67 2.99
CA PHE A 119 13.61 -14.66 2.74
C PHE A 119 13.86 -13.98 1.38
N ARG A 120 12.80 -13.46 0.78
CA ARG A 120 12.85 -12.75 -0.49
C ARG A 120 12.30 -11.33 -0.38
N VAL A 121 12.90 -10.39 -1.11
CA VAL A 121 12.25 -9.09 -1.35
C VAL A 121 11.42 -9.22 -2.62
N PHE A 122 10.11 -9.12 -2.44
CA PHE A 122 9.15 -9.37 -3.48
C PHE A 122 8.52 -8.07 -3.98
N LEU A 123 8.55 -7.89 -5.28
CA LEU A 123 7.72 -6.93 -6.00
C LEU A 123 6.85 -7.71 -6.98
N GLY A 124 5.55 -7.47 -6.95
CA GLY A 124 4.62 -8.20 -7.79
C GLY A 124 3.20 -7.70 -7.66
N GLN A 125 2.25 -8.51 -8.11
CA GLN A 125 0.84 -8.18 -8.08
C GLN A 125 -0.01 -9.31 -7.51
N LEU A 126 -1.13 -8.94 -6.87
CA LEU A 126 -2.17 -9.88 -6.50
C LEU A 126 -2.90 -10.35 -7.77
N VAL A 127 -2.88 -11.66 -8.04
CA VAL A 127 -3.59 -12.26 -9.18
C VAL A 127 -5.03 -12.58 -8.81
N SER A 128 -5.21 -13.27 -7.68
CA SER A 128 -6.51 -13.59 -7.11
C SER A 128 -6.36 -13.87 -5.63
N GLY A 129 -7.40 -13.67 -4.85
CA GLY A 129 -7.38 -13.99 -3.43
C GLY A 129 -8.75 -13.94 -2.78
N ASP A 130 -8.89 -14.67 -1.68
CA ASP A 130 -10.01 -14.63 -0.77
C ASP A 130 -9.51 -14.69 0.68
N THR A 131 -10.42 -14.85 1.64
CA THR A 131 -10.07 -14.91 3.07
C THR A 131 -9.24 -16.14 3.47
N GLN A 132 -9.08 -17.13 2.59
CA GLN A 132 -8.36 -18.38 2.85
C GLN A 132 -7.03 -18.46 2.10
N LYS A 133 -6.96 -17.90 0.89
CA LYS A 133 -5.75 -17.98 0.07
C LYS A 133 -5.59 -16.78 -0.85
N ALA A 134 -4.34 -16.48 -1.21
CA ALA A 134 -4.00 -15.51 -2.24
C ALA A 134 -2.89 -16.05 -3.16
N GLU A 135 -2.93 -15.61 -4.41
CA GLU A 135 -1.93 -15.89 -5.43
C GLU A 135 -1.22 -14.59 -5.82
N LEU A 136 0.09 -14.55 -5.61
CA LEU A 136 0.93 -13.39 -5.91
C LEU A 136 1.86 -13.71 -7.09
N LYS A 137 1.88 -12.86 -8.11
CA LYS A 137 2.76 -13.01 -9.26
C LYS A 137 3.95 -12.07 -9.18
N ASP A 138 5.15 -12.63 -9.21
CA ASP A 138 6.43 -11.92 -9.19
C ASP A 138 6.62 -11.13 -10.49
N ALA A 139 7.01 -9.86 -10.35
CA ALA A 139 7.10 -8.93 -11.47
C ALA A 139 8.25 -9.25 -12.44
N PHE A 140 9.35 -9.82 -11.92
CA PHE A 140 10.56 -10.05 -12.71
C PHE A 140 10.58 -11.44 -13.34
N THR A 141 10.22 -12.45 -12.54
CA THR A 141 10.29 -13.86 -12.95
C THR A 141 8.99 -14.36 -13.59
N GLY A 142 7.87 -13.69 -13.31
CA GLY A 142 6.53 -14.13 -13.69
C GLY A 142 6.03 -15.34 -12.91
N GLU A 143 6.80 -15.86 -11.95
CA GLU A 143 6.39 -16.98 -11.11
C GLU A 143 5.23 -16.58 -10.19
N THR A 144 4.37 -17.56 -9.87
CA THR A 144 3.23 -17.37 -8.97
C THR A 144 3.47 -18.09 -7.65
N TYR A 145 3.24 -17.37 -6.56
CA TYR A 145 3.38 -17.81 -5.18
C TYR A 145 2.01 -17.89 -4.51
N VAL A 146 1.86 -18.82 -3.57
CA VAL A 146 0.60 -19.10 -2.88
C VAL A 146 0.75 -18.79 -1.40
N MET A 147 -0.18 -18.00 -0.88
CA MET A 147 -0.28 -17.66 0.53
C MET A 147 -1.58 -18.22 1.09
N ALA A 148 -1.51 -18.89 2.24
CA ALA A 148 -2.69 -19.41 2.95
C ALA A 148 -2.84 -18.89 4.38
N ASP A 149 -1.81 -18.20 4.91
CA ASP A 149 -1.83 -17.57 6.22
C ASP A 149 -1.90 -16.05 6.03
N GLN A 150 -2.98 -15.45 6.55
CA GLN A 150 -3.26 -14.00 6.47
C GLN A 150 -3.11 -13.42 5.03
N PRO A 151 -3.89 -13.92 4.05
CA PRO A 151 -3.89 -13.33 2.71
C PRO A 151 -4.30 -11.84 2.75
N PRO A 152 -3.80 -11.01 1.83
CA PRO A 152 -4.12 -9.58 1.77
C PRO A 152 -5.58 -9.36 1.32
N THR A 153 -6.51 -9.27 2.27
CA THR A 153 -7.95 -9.19 1.98
C THR A 153 -8.46 -7.79 1.60
N ASP A 154 -7.66 -6.77 1.86
CA ASP A 154 -7.88 -5.35 1.55
C ASP A 154 -7.35 -4.94 0.17
N MET A 155 -6.71 -5.86 -0.56
CA MET A 155 -6.19 -5.61 -1.90
C MET A 155 -7.19 -6.01 -3.00
N GLU A 156 -7.24 -5.22 -4.07
CA GLU A 156 -7.97 -5.53 -5.30
C GLU A 156 -7.10 -6.38 -6.26
N GLU A 157 -7.73 -7.21 -7.11
CA GLU A 157 -7.01 -7.95 -8.15
C GLU A 157 -6.22 -7.01 -9.06
N ASN A 158 -5.00 -7.41 -9.43
CA ASN A 158 -4.01 -6.65 -10.19
C ASN A 158 -3.38 -5.45 -9.47
N GLN A 159 -3.68 -5.22 -8.19
CA GLN A 159 -2.90 -4.26 -7.40
C GLN A 159 -1.49 -4.80 -7.15
N GLY A 160 -0.54 -3.88 -7.19
CA GLY A 160 0.86 -4.17 -6.92
C GLY A 160 1.17 -4.15 -5.43
N LEU A 161 2.21 -4.86 -5.02
CA LEU A 161 2.74 -4.80 -3.68
C LEU A 161 4.25 -4.99 -3.64
N LEU A 162 4.88 -4.36 -2.65
CA LEU A 162 6.22 -4.69 -2.16
C LEU A 162 6.09 -5.39 -0.80
N ALA A 163 6.77 -6.51 -0.62
CA ALA A 163 6.78 -7.23 0.65
C ALA A 163 8.07 -8.02 0.85
N ILE A 164 8.36 -8.39 2.09
CA ILE A 164 9.37 -9.41 2.39
C ILE A 164 8.64 -10.75 2.60
N LEU A 165 8.97 -11.73 1.77
CA LEU A 165 8.35 -13.06 1.78
C LEU A 165 9.23 -14.07 2.51
N LEU A 166 8.60 -14.88 3.36
CA LEU A 166 9.20 -16.04 4.00
C LEU A 166 8.64 -17.32 3.35
N PRO A 167 9.47 -18.32 3.03
CA PRO A 167 8.97 -19.60 2.54
C PRO A 167 8.07 -20.31 3.56
N ASP A 168 7.03 -21.00 3.07
CA ASP A 168 6.16 -21.87 3.86
C ASP A 168 5.90 -23.20 3.15
N ALA A 169 6.70 -24.20 3.52
CA ALA A 169 6.62 -25.56 3.00
C ALA A 169 5.23 -26.20 3.14
N ARG A 170 4.39 -25.74 4.08
CA ARG A 170 3.05 -26.30 4.32
C ARG A 170 2.08 -26.00 3.17
N ALA A 171 2.33 -24.91 2.42
CA ALA A 171 1.58 -24.53 1.24
C ALA A 171 2.24 -25.02 -0.08
N GLY A 172 3.25 -25.89 0.01
CA GLY A 172 4.00 -26.44 -1.13
C GLY A 172 5.24 -25.63 -1.49
N GLU A 173 5.91 -25.98 -2.60
CA GLU A 173 7.19 -25.36 -3.00
C GLU A 173 7.09 -23.85 -3.29
N LYS A 174 5.90 -23.36 -3.63
CA LYS A 174 5.61 -21.94 -3.88
C LYS A 174 4.85 -21.29 -2.72
N GLY A 175 4.79 -21.95 -1.57
CA GLY A 175 4.15 -21.46 -0.36
C GLY A 175 4.93 -20.32 0.28
N ILE A 176 4.23 -19.25 0.68
CA ILE A 176 4.83 -18.04 1.26
C ILE A 176 4.02 -17.47 2.43
N LEU A 177 4.71 -16.70 3.27
CA LEU A 177 4.17 -15.84 4.33
C LEU A 177 4.73 -14.43 4.15
N PHE A 178 4.00 -13.42 4.63
CA PHE A 178 4.62 -12.12 4.87
C PHE A 178 5.48 -12.17 6.12
N LEU A 179 6.67 -11.59 6.05
CA LEU A 179 7.50 -11.40 7.24
C LEU A 179 6.80 -10.48 8.26
N ASN A 180 6.19 -9.40 7.79
CA ASN A 180 5.52 -8.43 8.64
C ASN A 180 4.23 -7.95 7.97
N GLY A 181 4.35 -7.07 6.98
CA GLY A 181 3.25 -6.63 6.13
C GLY A 181 3.70 -6.46 4.69
N TYR A 182 2.92 -5.66 3.95
CA TYR A 182 3.21 -5.28 2.58
C TYR A 182 2.89 -3.81 2.36
N LEU A 183 3.53 -3.21 1.37
CA LEU A 183 3.24 -1.88 0.86
C LEU A 183 2.44 -2.01 -0.43
N THR A 184 1.19 -1.59 -0.41
CA THR A 184 0.32 -1.56 -1.59
C THR A 184 0.75 -0.45 -2.56
N ILE A 185 0.81 -0.78 -3.84
CA ILE A 185 1.04 0.17 -4.93
C ILE A 185 -0.33 0.64 -5.44
N VAL A 186 -0.71 1.87 -5.09
CA VAL A 186 -1.98 2.45 -5.51
C VAL A 186 -1.85 2.98 -6.94
N GLY A 187 -2.71 2.50 -7.84
CA GLY A 187 -2.68 2.85 -9.26
C GLY A 187 -2.48 1.63 -10.16
N LYS A 188 -2.06 1.86 -11.41
CA LYS A 188 -1.87 0.77 -12.38
C LYS A 188 -0.48 0.16 -12.21
N PHE A 189 -0.41 -1.03 -11.59
CA PHE A 189 0.85 -1.72 -11.35
C PHE A 189 1.75 -1.84 -12.59
N ALA A 190 1.17 -2.16 -13.76
CA ALA A 190 1.92 -2.26 -15.01
C ALA A 190 2.68 -0.96 -15.36
N LEU A 191 2.07 0.20 -15.11
CA LEU A 191 2.71 1.50 -15.35
C LEU A 191 3.79 1.80 -14.32
N PHE A 192 3.54 1.51 -13.04
CA PHE A 192 4.56 1.61 -12.00
C PHE A 192 5.79 0.76 -12.36
N PHE A 193 5.56 -0.50 -12.75
CA PHE A 193 6.64 -1.43 -13.05
C PHE A 193 7.45 -1.01 -14.27
N GLU A 194 6.80 -0.50 -15.32
CA GLU A 194 7.49 0.08 -16.48
C GLU A 194 8.37 1.28 -16.10
N GLN A 195 7.87 2.18 -15.24
CA GLN A 195 8.66 3.31 -14.73
C GLN A 195 9.86 2.87 -13.90
N LEU A 196 9.66 1.89 -13.02
CA LEU A 196 10.73 1.33 -12.21
C LEU A 196 11.79 0.67 -13.10
N GLN A 197 11.37 -0.14 -14.08
CA GLN A 197 12.28 -0.80 -15.00
C GLN A 197 13.13 0.21 -15.78
N LYS A 198 12.52 1.28 -16.30
CA LYS A 198 13.24 2.37 -16.98
C LYS A 198 14.30 3.01 -16.07
N ARG A 199 13.95 3.32 -14.80
CA ARG A 199 14.91 3.88 -13.83
C ARG A 199 16.06 2.93 -13.51
N ILE A 200 15.80 1.63 -13.50
CA ILE A 200 16.82 0.59 -13.29
C ILE A 200 17.78 0.54 -14.49
N GLU A 201 17.23 0.54 -15.71
CA GLU A 201 17.99 0.51 -16.96
C GLU A 201 18.85 1.77 -17.14
N GLU A 202 18.34 2.94 -16.79
CA GLU A 202 19.10 4.22 -16.81
C GLU A 202 20.32 4.21 -15.88
N LYS A 203 20.26 3.41 -14.79
CA LYS A 203 21.38 3.20 -13.87
C LYS A 203 22.32 2.06 -14.32
N GLY A 204 22.03 1.39 -15.44
CA GLY A 204 22.81 0.26 -15.94
C GLY A 204 22.72 -1.00 -15.07
N ALA A 205 21.66 -1.11 -14.26
CA ALA A 205 21.43 -2.27 -13.39
C ALA A 205 20.43 -3.26 -14.02
N SER A 206 20.32 -4.46 -13.46
CA SER A 206 19.34 -5.46 -13.88
C SER A 206 18.08 -5.38 -13.04
N ALA A 207 16.91 -5.46 -13.67
CA ALA A 207 15.62 -5.48 -12.98
C ALA A 207 15.37 -6.86 -12.37
N ASN A 208 15.78 -7.03 -11.12
CA ASN A 208 15.65 -8.29 -10.38
C ASN A 208 15.51 -8.02 -8.86
N GLU A 209 15.41 -9.10 -8.09
CA GLU A 209 15.33 -9.04 -6.63
C GLU A 209 16.58 -8.39 -5.99
N ASP A 210 17.78 -8.63 -6.53
CA ASP A 210 19.00 -8.03 -5.98
C ASP A 210 18.93 -6.50 -6.02
N TYR A 211 18.40 -5.91 -7.09
CA TYR A 211 18.14 -4.48 -7.15
C TYR A 211 17.21 -4.01 -6.04
N LEU A 212 16.13 -4.75 -5.77
CA LEU A 212 15.20 -4.40 -4.69
C LEU A 212 15.88 -4.42 -3.32
N ARG A 213 16.82 -5.35 -3.10
CA ARG A 213 17.56 -5.45 -1.84
C ARG A 213 18.57 -4.32 -1.69
N GLU A 214 19.30 -4.01 -2.75
CA GLU A 214 20.34 -2.96 -2.76
C GLU A 214 19.74 -1.55 -2.70
N HIS A 215 18.51 -1.37 -3.19
CA HIS A 215 17.83 -0.08 -3.29
C HIS A 215 16.47 -0.05 -2.59
N TYR A 216 16.33 -0.81 -1.49
CA TYR A 216 15.03 -1.03 -0.84
C TYR A 216 14.33 0.29 -0.47
N LEU A 217 15.04 1.22 0.16
CA LEU A 217 14.45 2.49 0.58
C LEU A 217 14.12 3.42 -0.59
N GLU A 218 14.94 3.45 -1.65
CA GLU A 218 14.60 4.17 -2.88
C GLU A 218 13.36 3.58 -3.57
N VAL A 219 13.22 2.25 -3.57
CA VAL A 219 12.04 1.58 -4.13
C VAL A 219 10.80 1.91 -3.30
N VAL A 220 10.88 1.86 -1.97
CA VAL A 220 9.79 2.28 -1.07
C VAL A 220 9.41 3.73 -1.34
N GLU A 221 10.38 4.64 -1.39
CA GLU A 221 10.13 6.06 -1.69
C GLU A 221 9.44 6.22 -3.06
N HIS A 222 9.89 5.49 -4.07
CA HIS A 222 9.28 5.54 -5.40
C HIS A 222 7.84 5.00 -5.42
N ILE A 223 7.57 3.88 -4.72
CA ILE A 223 6.21 3.33 -4.59
C ILE A 223 5.28 4.35 -3.94
N VAL A 224 5.76 5.01 -2.89
CA VAL A 224 4.94 5.96 -2.12
C VAL A 224 4.67 7.19 -2.97
N GLN A 225 5.68 7.75 -3.63
CA GLN A 225 5.50 8.85 -4.57
C GLN A 225 4.50 8.48 -5.66
N TYR A 226 4.60 7.27 -6.23
CA TYR A 226 3.68 6.81 -7.27
C TYR A 226 2.25 6.71 -6.74
N SER A 227 2.11 6.13 -5.55
CA SER A 227 0.81 5.85 -4.92
C SER A 227 0.10 7.10 -4.42
N THR A 228 0.84 8.14 -4.01
CA THR A 228 0.27 9.43 -3.60
C THR A 228 0.06 10.40 -4.75
N GLY A 229 0.40 10.02 -5.99
CA GLY A 229 0.39 10.93 -7.13
C GLY A 229 1.47 12.02 -7.06
N ALA A 230 2.44 11.90 -6.14
CA ALA A 230 3.58 12.79 -5.99
C ALA A 230 4.75 12.46 -6.92
N VAL A 231 4.62 11.43 -7.78
CA VAL A 231 5.40 11.38 -9.03
C VAL A 231 4.91 12.52 -9.90
N GLU A 232 5.64 13.62 -9.86
CA GLU A 232 5.65 14.63 -10.92
C GLU A 232 5.90 13.91 -12.27
N GLU A 233 4.81 13.74 -13.03
CA GLU A 233 4.69 13.54 -14.48
C GLU A 233 5.39 12.30 -15.11
N SER A 234 4.70 11.44 -15.86
CA SER A 234 4.13 11.78 -17.16
C SER A 234 3.19 10.66 -17.63
N ILE A 235 1.92 10.73 -17.23
CA ILE A 235 0.89 10.31 -18.19
C ILE A 235 0.77 11.51 -19.09
N GLU A 236 1.23 11.42 -20.34
CA GLU A 236 0.96 12.47 -21.32
C GLU A 236 -0.55 12.70 -21.32
N LEU A 237 -0.96 13.83 -20.75
CA LEU A 237 -2.35 14.25 -20.78
C LEU A 237 -2.71 14.39 -22.27
N SER A 238 -3.90 13.94 -22.62
CA SER A 238 -4.45 14.24 -23.94
C SER A 238 -4.39 15.77 -24.15
N PRO A 239 -4.24 16.27 -25.39
CA PRO A 239 -4.26 17.71 -25.66
C PRO A 239 -5.46 18.41 -25.00
N GLU A 240 -6.60 17.73 -24.93
CA GLU A 240 -7.80 18.18 -24.26
C GLU A 240 -7.62 18.27 -22.74
N HIS A 241 -7.01 17.30 -22.07
CA HIS A 241 -6.75 17.37 -20.62
C HIS A 241 -5.63 18.34 -20.27
N GLN A 242 -4.61 18.47 -21.11
CA GLN A 242 -3.57 19.49 -20.95
C GLN A 242 -4.19 20.89 -20.97
N SER A 243 -5.15 21.14 -21.87
CA SER A 243 -5.85 22.42 -21.91
C SER A 243 -6.64 22.76 -20.64
N VAL A 244 -7.05 21.75 -19.86
CA VAL A 244 -7.68 21.92 -18.54
C VAL A 244 -6.65 22.36 -17.50
N MET A 245 -5.46 21.76 -17.51
CA MET A 245 -4.35 22.15 -16.63
C MET A 245 -3.85 23.55 -16.94
N ASP A 246 -3.71 23.89 -18.22
CA ASP A 246 -3.32 25.24 -18.66
C ASP A 246 -4.36 26.28 -18.24
N GLU A 247 -5.65 25.93 -18.30
CA GLU A 247 -6.72 26.82 -17.82
C GLU A 247 -6.66 26.98 -16.30
N LEU A 248 -6.48 25.90 -15.53
CA LEU A 248 -6.31 25.99 -14.07
C LEU A 248 -5.15 26.92 -13.70
N LYS A 249 -4.01 26.77 -14.39
CA LYS A 249 -2.80 27.54 -14.13
C LYS A 249 -3.03 29.04 -14.24
N LYS A 250 -3.80 29.52 -15.23
CA LYS A 250 -4.14 30.95 -15.35
C LYS A 250 -4.79 31.49 -14.09
N HIS A 251 -5.70 30.72 -13.48
CA HIS A 251 -6.42 31.16 -12.28
C HIS A 251 -5.59 31.01 -11.01
N ILE A 252 -4.67 30.04 -10.97
CA ILE A 252 -3.69 29.89 -9.88
C ILE A 252 -2.70 31.05 -9.93
N ASP A 253 -2.18 31.43 -11.09
CA ASP A 253 -1.21 32.53 -11.24
C ASP A 253 -1.83 33.89 -10.83
N GLU A 254 -3.15 34.04 -10.97
CA GLU A 254 -3.90 35.20 -10.47
C GLU A 254 -4.27 35.10 -8.98
N ALA A 255 -4.18 33.92 -8.39
CA ALA A 255 -4.46 33.67 -6.98
C ALA A 255 -3.17 33.74 -6.16
N ASP A 256 -3.21 34.44 -5.03
CA ASP A 256 -2.06 34.55 -4.12
C ASP A 256 -1.94 33.30 -3.24
N PHE A 257 -1.64 32.16 -3.86
CA PHE A 257 -1.47 30.86 -3.18
C PHE A 257 -0.01 30.59 -2.86
N ASP A 258 0.25 29.98 -1.70
CA ASP A 258 1.57 29.45 -1.37
C ASP A 258 1.90 28.20 -2.22
N GLU A 259 3.19 27.85 -2.28
CA GLU A 259 3.72 26.75 -3.11
C GLU A 259 3.12 25.38 -2.76
N GLU A 260 2.80 25.14 -1.49
CA GLU A 260 2.17 23.89 -1.04
C GLU A 260 0.73 23.81 -1.55
N THR A 261 -0.04 24.89 -1.44
CA THR A 261 -1.39 24.99 -1.98
C THR A 261 -1.41 24.81 -3.50
N VAL A 262 -0.49 25.44 -4.23
CA VAL A 262 -0.37 25.27 -5.69
C VAL A 262 -0.10 23.81 -6.06
N THR A 263 0.82 23.17 -5.35
CA THR A 263 1.18 21.76 -5.56
C THR A 263 -0.02 20.84 -5.33
N ASN A 264 -0.73 21.02 -4.21
CA ASN A 264 -1.88 20.21 -3.84
C ASN A 264 -3.04 20.37 -4.84
N VAL A 265 -3.39 21.61 -5.19
CA VAL A 265 -4.46 21.91 -6.15
C VAL A 265 -4.15 21.36 -7.53
N THR A 266 -2.90 21.44 -7.98
CA THR A 266 -2.47 20.89 -9.27
C THR A 266 -2.51 19.36 -9.26
N SER A 267 -2.01 18.74 -8.19
CA SER A 267 -1.96 17.28 -8.05
C SER A 267 -3.35 16.63 -8.01
N ILE A 268 -4.30 17.21 -7.27
CA ILE A 268 -5.67 16.70 -7.18
C ILE A 268 -6.36 16.74 -8.55
N LEU A 269 -6.24 17.84 -9.31
CA LEU A 269 -6.84 17.94 -10.64
C LEU A 269 -6.20 16.96 -11.61
N ASN A 270 -4.86 16.89 -11.62
CA ASN A 270 -4.14 15.95 -12.46
C ASN A 270 -4.57 14.50 -12.19
N SER A 271 -4.67 14.12 -10.91
CA SER A 271 -5.13 12.80 -10.48
C SER A 271 -6.54 12.50 -10.97
N TYR A 272 -7.45 13.47 -10.92
CA TYR A 272 -8.81 13.33 -11.45
C TYR A 272 -8.81 13.14 -12.98
N LEU A 273 -8.06 13.95 -13.73
CA LEU A 273 -7.99 13.86 -15.20
C LEU A 273 -7.42 12.50 -15.64
N VAL A 274 -6.36 12.06 -14.99
CA VAL A 274 -5.73 10.75 -15.22
C VAL A 274 -6.70 9.60 -14.94
N SER A 275 -7.37 9.64 -13.80
CA SER A 275 -8.17 8.51 -13.29
C SER A 275 -9.53 8.41 -13.96
N GLN A 276 -10.23 9.55 -14.11
CA GLN A 276 -11.60 9.58 -14.61
C GLN A 276 -11.68 9.79 -16.12
N GLN A 277 -10.59 10.23 -16.78
CA GLN A 277 -10.55 10.53 -18.22
C GLN A 277 -11.81 11.29 -18.70
N PRO A 278 -12.20 12.39 -18.03
CA PRO A 278 -13.47 13.04 -18.29
C PRO A 278 -13.49 13.62 -19.70
N THR A 279 -14.64 13.57 -20.37
CA THR A 279 -14.81 14.25 -21.66
C THR A 279 -14.73 15.76 -21.48
N VAL A 280 -13.79 16.39 -22.17
CA VAL A 280 -13.58 17.84 -22.15
C VAL A 280 -14.34 18.47 -23.33
N GLN A 281 -15.44 19.16 -23.05
CA GLN A 281 -16.09 20.02 -24.05
C GLN A 281 -15.60 21.46 -23.96
N LYS A 282 -15.33 21.93 -22.73
CA LYS A 282 -14.80 23.25 -22.41
C LYS A 282 -13.91 23.12 -21.17
N PRO A 283 -12.62 23.50 -21.24
CA PRO A 283 -11.72 23.44 -20.09
C PRO A 283 -12.24 24.23 -18.88
N GLU A 284 -12.79 25.41 -19.14
CA GLU A 284 -13.31 26.33 -18.14
C GLU A 284 -14.43 25.69 -17.31
N ALA A 285 -15.21 24.78 -17.91
CA ALA A 285 -16.31 24.12 -17.21
C ALA A 285 -15.80 23.12 -16.16
N LEU A 286 -14.69 22.43 -16.43
CA LEU A 286 -14.06 21.53 -15.47
C LEU A 286 -13.33 22.33 -14.39
N VAL A 287 -12.55 23.35 -14.78
CA VAL A 287 -11.81 24.20 -13.84
C VAL A 287 -12.77 24.95 -12.90
N ALA A 288 -13.89 25.49 -13.40
CA ALA A 288 -14.86 26.19 -12.55
C ALA A 288 -15.53 25.25 -11.53
N GLY A 289 -15.87 24.03 -11.94
CA GLY A 289 -16.42 23.01 -11.04
C GLY A 289 -15.41 22.57 -9.99
N TYR A 290 -14.15 22.39 -10.41
CA TYR A 290 -13.05 22.05 -9.53
C TYR A 290 -12.78 23.17 -8.51
N TRP A 291 -12.75 24.42 -8.96
CA TRP A 291 -12.58 25.59 -8.10
C TRP A 291 -13.69 25.68 -7.04
N ARG A 292 -14.94 25.40 -7.43
CA ARG A 292 -16.05 25.31 -6.49
C ARG A 292 -15.86 24.19 -5.46
N PHE A 293 -15.42 23.01 -5.90
CA PHE A 293 -15.11 21.89 -5.02
C PHE A 293 -14.03 22.26 -3.99
N LEU A 294 -12.95 22.92 -4.41
CA LEU A 294 -11.89 23.39 -3.52
C LEU A 294 -12.42 24.36 -2.46
N GLN A 295 -13.29 25.30 -2.85
CA GLN A 295 -13.93 26.23 -1.92
C GLN A 295 -14.86 25.54 -0.93
N ASP A 296 -15.67 24.58 -1.39
CA ASP A 296 -16.61 23.84 -0.54
C ASP A 296 -15.91 22.93 0.48
N HIS A 297 -14.66 22.53 0.22
CA HIS A 297 -13.85 21.66 1.10
C HIS A 297 -12.71 22.41 1.81
N GLU A 298 -12.70 23.75 1.74
CA GLU A 298 -11.68 24.60 2.40
C GLU A 298 -10.22 24.25 2.00
N LEU A 299 -10.03 23.76 0.77
CA LEU A 299 -8.72 23.35 0.23
C LEU A 299 -7.90 24.51 -0.37
N ILE A 300 -8.52 25.69 -0.50
CA ILE A 300 -7.86 26.92 -0.94
C ILE A 300 -8.28 28.08 -0.03
N GLN A 301 -7.37 29.01 0.20
CA GLN A 301 -7.67 30.22 0.96
C GLN A 301 -8.29 31.29 0.05
N GLY A 302 -9.22 32.09 0.59
CA GLY A 302 -9.82 33.21 -0.13
C GLY A 302 -11.32 33.38 0.13
N PRO A 303 -11.96 34.39 -0.50
CA PRO A 303 -13.38 34.62 -0.33
C PRO A 303 -14.20 33.47 -0.93
N MET A 304 -15.21 33.01 -0.19
CA MET A 304 -16.20 32.06 -0.68
C MET A 304 -17.03 32.72 -1.77
N LEU A 305 -16.78 32.35 -3.03
CA LEU A 305 -17.50 32.90 -4.17
C LEU A 305 -18.85 32.21 -4.33
N SER A 306 -19.89 32.98 -4.67
CA SER A 306 -21.17 32.38 -5.00
C SER A 306 -21.10 31.66 -6.34
N ALA A 307 -22.04 30.74 -6.60
CA ALA A 307 -22.14 30.08 -7.90
C ALA A 307 -22.39 31.07 -9.05
N LYS A 308 -22.89 32.28 -8.76
CA LYS A 308 -23.04 33.37 -9.72
C LYS A 308 -21.70 34.04 -10.00
N ASP A 309 -20.91 34.35 -8.98
CA ASP A 309 -19.61 35.01 -9.14
C ASP A 309 -18.61 34.08 -9.84
N LEU A 310 -18.65 32.78 -9.55
CA LEU A 310 -17.88 31.78 -10.30
C LEU A 310 -18.36 31.68 -11.76
N SER A 311 -19.66 31.83 -12.00
CA SER A 311 -20.21 31.81 -13.36
C SER A 311 -19.67 32.97 -14.20
N GLU A 312 -19.55 34.15 -13.59
CA GLU A 312 -18.96 35.34 -14.19
C GLU A 312 -17.44 35.18 -14.38
N LYS A 313 -16.72 34.67 -13.37
CA LYS A 313 -15.26 34.46 -13.42
C LYS A 313 -14.83 33.49 -14.53
N PHE A 314 -15.53 32.37 -14.67
CA PHE A 314 -15.14 31.29 -15.59
C PHE A 314 -15.94 31.27 -16.90
N GLY A 315 -16.95 32.13 -17.07
CA GLY A 315 -17.77 32.16 -18.29
C GLY A 315 -18.63 30.90 -18.50
N VAL A 316 -19.00 30.21 -17.42
CA VAL A 316 -19.71 28.92 -17.42
C VAL A 316 -20.98 29.01 -16.59
N SER A 317 -22.07 28.34 -16.96
CA SER A 317 -23.32 28.42 -16.19
C SER A 317 -23.16 27.87 -14.77
N SER A 318 -23.81 28.50 -13.78
CA SER A 318 -23.83 28.02 -12.39
C SER A 318 -24.29 26.56 -12.26
N SER A 319 -25.22 26.12 -13.13
CA SER A 319 -25.69 24.73 -13.14
C SER A 319 -24.61 23.74 -13.53
N THR A 320 -23.75 24.11 -14.49
CA THR A 320 -22.59 23.30 -14.91
C THR A 320 -21.55 23.24 -13.80
N ILE A 321 -21.27 24.36 -13.14
CA ILE A 321 -20.30 24.46 -12.05
C ILE A 321 -20.69 23.53 -10.90
N LEU A 322 -21.95 23.60 -10.44
CA LEU A 322 -22.45 22.75 -9.36
C LEU A 322 -22.44 21.27 -9.74
N LYS A 323 -22.80 20.94 -10.98
CA LYS A 323 -22.75 19.56 -11.48
C LYS A 323 -21.31 19.02 -11.44
N ARG A 324 -20.35 19.76 -12.01
CA ARG A 324 -18.94 19.36 -12.04
C ARG A 324 -18.33 19.28 -10.64
N SER A 325 -18.63 20.24 -9.78
CA SER A 325 -18.21 20.23 -8.37
C SER A 325 -18.68 18.97 -7.64
N LYS A 326 -19.93 18.54 -7.87
CA LYS A 326 -20.45 17.30 -7.31
C LYS A 326 -19.72 16.06 -7.85
N GLU A 327 -19.37 16.04 -9.14
CA GLU A 327 -18.58 14.94 -9.73
C GLU A 327 -17.19 14.84 -9.07
N PHE A 328 -16.52 15.98 -8.83
CA PHE A 328 -15.28 16.02 -8.06
C PHE A 328 -15.46 15.54 -6.62
N GLY A 329 -16.52 15.99 -5.95
CA GLY A 329 -16.85 15.55 -4.59
C GLY A 329 -17.03 14.05 -4.49
N SER A 330 -17.80 13.43 -5.39
CA SER A 330 -17.99 11.98 -5.43
C SER A 330 -16.68 11.22 -5.67
N TYR A 331 -15.85 11.69 -6.60
CA TYR A 331 -14.53 11.11 -6.82
C TYR A 331 -13.63 11.20 -5.57
N PHE A 332 -13.63 12.34 -4.89
CA PHE A 332 -12.82 12.56 -3.70
C PHE A 332 -13.31 11.72 -2.50
N GLU A 333 -14.63 11.60 -2.32
CA GLU A 333 -15.24 10.71 -1.33
C GLU A 333 -14.88 9.23 -1.59
N GLU A 334 -14.92 8.77 -2.85
CA GLU A 334 -14.47 7.42 -3.22
C GLU A 334 -12.99 7.20 -2.91
N LEU A 335 -12.15 8.20 -3.17
CA LEU A 335 -10.71 8.13 -2.89
C LEU A 335 -10.41 8.09 -1.38
N LEU A 336 -11.21 8.76 -0.55
CA LEU A 336 -11.10 8.71 0.90
C LEU A 336 -11.71 7.46 1.52
N ALA A 337 -12.78 6.91 0.94
CA ALA A 337 -13.43 5.67 1.40
C ALA A 337 -12.64 4.40 1.07
N LYS A 338 -11.63 4.50 0.19
CA LYS A 338 -10.65 3.45 -0.10
C LYS A 338 -9.43 3.47 0.84
N LYS A 339 -9.41 4.36 1.85
CA LYS A 339 -8.53 4.27 3.04
C LYS A 339 -9.25 3.52 4.15
#